data_AF-A0A482VGE1-F1
#
_entry.id   AF-A0A482VGE1-F1
#
_cell.length_a   1.000
_cell.length_b   1.000
_cell.length_c   1.000
_cell.angle_alpha   90.00
_cell.angle_beta   90.00
_cell.angle_gamma   90.00
#
_symmetry.space_group_name_H-M   'P 1'
#
loop_
_entity.id
_entity.type
_entity.pdbx_description
1 polymer ?
#
loop_
_entity_poly.entity_id
_entity_poly.type
_entity_poly.pdbx_seq_one_letter_code
_entity_poly.pdbx_strand_id
1 'polypeptide(L)' 'MVWSGGLDLQGPLFLHEPPHRVEFSNSSGGKVDCTAHGSPPPEVEWILADGSAVHQ' A
#
# COMPACT_ATOMS: atom_id res chain seq x y z
N MET A 1 17.16 -8.04 33.68
CA MET A 1 16.90 -6.89 32.80
C MET A 1 17.13 -7.38 31.39
N VAL A 2 16.07 -7.82 30.71
CA VAL A 2 16.17 -8.14 29.28
C VAL A 2 16.18 -6.80 28.53
N TRP A 3 17.21 -6.56 27.75
CA TRP A 3 17.26 -5.41 26.84
C TRP A 3 16.28 -5.70 25.72
N SER A 4 15.09 -5.10 25.77
CA SER A 4 14.09 -5.17 24.71
C SER A 4 14.56 -4.35 23.50
N GLY A 5 15.58 -4.83 22.81
CA GLY A 5 16.19 -4.22 21.63
C GLY A 5 16.08 -5.10 20.38
N GLY A 6 15.13 -6.04 20.34
CA GLY A 6 14.72 -6.63 19.09
C GLY A 6 13.78 -5.64 18.41
N LEU A 7 14.18 -5.02 17.30
CA LEU A 7 13.19 -4.43 16.40
C LEU A 7 12.15 -5.53 16.13
N ASP A 8 10.90 -5.26 16.46
CA ASP A 8 9.80 -6.11 16.07
C ASP A 8 9.71 -6.01 14.54
N LEU A 9 10.52 -6.81 13.84
CA LEU A 9 10.68 -6.77 12.40
C LEU A 9 9.46 -7.46 11.81
N GLN A 10 8.61 -6.65 11.19
CA GLN A 10 7.39 -7.10 10.55
C GLN A 10 7.46 -6.68 9.08
N GLY A 11 7.35 -7.66 8.19
CA GLY A 11 7.20 -7.39 6.76
C GLY A 11 5.93 -6.58 6.47
N PRO A 12 5.84 -5.96 5.28
CA PRO A 12 4.66 -5.21 4.89
C PRO A 12 3.43 -6.13 4.84
N LEU A 13 2.34 -5.67 5.46
CA LEU A 13 1.03 -6.28 5.42
C LEU A 13 0.03 -5.23 4.91
N PHE A 14 -0.80 -5.60 3.94
CA PHE A 14 -1.90 -4.74 3.52
C PHE A 14 -2.91 -4.59 4.65
N LEU A 15 -3.20 -3.33 4.98
CA LEU A 15 -4.34 -2.98 5.83
C LEU A 15 -5.58 -2.72 4.98
N HIS A 16 -5.37 -2.13 3.80
CA HIS A 16 -6.41 -1.93 2.81
C HIS A 16 -5.87 -2.26 1.42
N GLU A 17 -6.49 -3.28 0.80
CA GLU A 17 -6.16 -3.72 -0.55
C GLU A 17 -7.07 -3.03 -1.57
N PRO A 18 -6.53 -2.60 -2.73
CA PRO A 18 -7.34 -2.08 -3.80
C PRO A 18 -8.29 -3.15 -4.36
N PRO A 19 -9.56 -2.82 -4.65
CA PRO A 19 -10.48 -3.76 -5.25
C PRO A 19 -10.06 -4.11 -6.69
N HIS A 20 -10.36 -5.34 -7.11
CA HIS A 20 -10.04 -5.85 -8.45
C HIS A 20 -10.75 -5.12 -9.60
N ARG A 21 -11.83 -4.38 -9.30
CA ARG A 21 -12.56 -3.55 -10.27
C ARG A 21 -13.07 -2.29 -9.58
N VAL A 22 -12.86 -1.15 -10.23
CA VAL A 22 -13.37 0.15 -9.79
C VAL A 22 -14.18 0.73 -10.94
N GLU A 23 -15.45 1.03 -10.68
CA GLU A 23 -16.34 1.68 -11.64
C GLU A 23 -16.59 3.12 -11.20
N PHE A 24 -16.39 4.06 -12.12
CA PHE A 24 -16.59 5.48 -11.88
C PHE A 24 -17.07 6.18 -13.14
N SER A 25 -17.73 7.33 -12.99
CA SER A 25 -18.07 8.20 -14.11
C SER A 25 -17.04 9.33 -14.24
N ASN A 26 -16.94 9.91 -15.44
CA ASN A 26 -16.10 11.09 -15.66
C ASN A 26 -16.55 12.31 -14.83
N SER A 27 -17.83 12.36 -14.41
CA SER A 27 -18.37 13.47 -13.63
C SER A 27 -18.14 13.33 -12.13
N SER A 28 -18.10 12.10 -11.59
CA SER A 28 -17.84 11.83 -10.16
C SER A 28 -16.38 11.58 -9.85
N GLY A 29 -15.62 11.06 -10.82
CA GLY A 29 -14.29 10.51 -10.60
C GLY A 29 -14.32 9.23 -9.76
N GLY A 30 -13.12 8.69 -9.48
CA GLY A 30 -12.92 7.50 -8.66
C GLY A 30 -11.71 7.65 -7.75
N LYS A 31 -11.69 6.92 -6.63
CA LYS A 31 -10.58 6.86 -5.69
C LYS A 31 -10.27 5.39 -5.39
N VAL A 32 -8.99 5.04 -5.41
CA VAL A 32 -8.51 3.71 -5.04
C VAL A 32 -7.60 3.86 -3.84
N ASP A 33 -8.01 3.29 -2.71
CA ASP A 33 -7.23 3.31 -1.49
C ASP A 33 -6.31 2.08 -1.43
N CYS A 34 -5.08 2.29 -0.95
CA CYS A 34 -4.11 1.22 -0.68
C CYS A 34 -3.27 1.64 0.52
N THR A 35 -3.26 0.83 1.58
CA THR A 35 -2.46 1.10 2.78
C THR A 35 -1.80 -0.17 3.29
N ALA A 36 -0.58 -0.02 3.82
CA ALA A 36 0.20 -1.11 4.36
C ALA A 36 0.83 -0.72 5.71
N HIS A 37 1.10 -1.72 6.53
CA HIS A 37 1.82 -1.58 7.80
C HIS A 37 3.02 -2.52 7.83
N GLY A 38 4.06 -2.14 8.55
CA GLY A 38 5.29 -2.89 8.69
C GLY A 38 6.24 -2.16 9.63
N SER A 39 7.31 -2.83 10.02
CA SER A 39 8.35 -2.28 10.87
C SER A 39 9.71 -2.68 10.31
N PRO A 40 10.44 -1.74 9.66
CA PRO A 40 10.10 -0.32 9.47
C PRO A 40 8.86 -0.07 8.59
N PRO A 41 8.23 1.13 8.68
CA PRO A 41 7.06 1.47 7.87
C PRO A 41 7.33 1.30 6.36
N PRO A 42 6.41 0.66 5.61
CA PRO A 42 6.62 0.41 4.20
C PRO A 42 6.34 1.65 3.34
N GLU A 43 7.00 1.71 2.19
CA GLU A 43 6.67 2.61 1.10
C GLU A 43 5.62 1.96 0.20
N VAL A 44 4.62 2.75 -0.25
CA VAL A 44 3.52 2.27 -1.09
C VAL A 44 3.61 2.97 -2.44
N GLU A 45 3.83 2.19 -3.50
CA GLU A 45 3.93 2.67 -4.88
C GLU A 45 2.84 2.05 -5.76
N TRP A 46 2.33 2.84 -6.70
CA TRP A 46 1.39 2.37 -7.73
C TRP A 46 2.14 1.96 -8.98
N ILE A 47 1.79 0.79 -9.51
CA ILE A 47 2.37 0.25 -10.74
C ILE A 47 1.28 0.04 -11.81
N LEU A 48 1.66 0.24 -13.07
CA LEU A 48 0.88 -0.16 -14.24
C LEU A 48 0.94 -1.69 -14.42
N ALA A 49 0.05 -2.22 -15.24
CA ALA A 49 -0.03 -3.67 -15.50
C ALA A 49 1.25 -4.26 -16.13
N ASP A 50 2.08 -3.41 -16.74
CA ASP A 50 3.39 -3.76 -17.30
C ASP A 50 4.53 -3.73 -16.27
N GLY A 51 4.24 -3.36 -15.02
CA GLY A 51 5.20 -3.27 -13.91
C GLY A 51 5.92 -1.92 -13.80
N SER A 52 5.63 -0.95 -14.66
CA SER A 52 6.21 0.39 -14.56
C SER A 52 5.50 1.24 -13.50
N ALA A 53 6.22 2.17 -12.86
CA ALA A 53 5.65 3.08 -11.87
C ALA A 53 4.68 4.06 -12.53
N VAL A 54 3.54 4.33 -11.88
CA VAL A 54 2.61 5.38 -12.30
C VAL A 54 3.29 6.73 -12.14
N HIS A 55 3.40 7.48 -13.22
CA HIS A 55 3.85 8.87 -13.18
C HIS A 55 2.64 9.78 -12.93
N GLN A 56 2.71 10.60 -11.87
CA GLN A 56 1.65 11.54 -11.51
C GLN A 56 1.86 12.91 -12.16
#